data_AF-A0A2U2BSL7-F1
#
_entry.id   AF-A0A2U2BSL7-F1
#
_cell.length_a   1.000
_cell.length_b   1.000
_cell.length_c   1.000
_cell.angle_alpha   90.00
_cell.angle_beta   90.00
_cell.angle_gamma   90.00
#
_symmetry.space_group_name_H-M   'P 1'
#
loop_
_entity.id
_entity.type
_entity.pdbx_description
1 polymer ?
#
loop_
_entity_poly.entity_id
_entity_poly.type
_entity_poly.pdbx_seq_one_letter_code
_entity_poly.pdbx_strand_id
1 'polypeptide(L)'
;MLFLFNDVVFDVGDPRETAMRCGAPFSAGQLMSVNVAQAAKMVREAVFADPAIAQSHDEKPRFLAALIAWKTKQANAMLAVRPTASKSALDVNIRLAAASTPVMQRLLALQENGRLTLRAAEDAIWAVAPARLRA
;
A
#
# COMPACT_ATOMS: atom_id res chain seq x y z
N MET A 1 10.75 -7.16 3.46
CA MET A 1 10.40 -5.82 4.01
C MET A 1 8.91 -5.83 4.25
N LEU A 2 8.45 -5.25 5.35
CA LEU A 2 7.01 -5.13 5.62
C LEU A 2 6.43 -3.93 4.89
N PHE A 3 5.20 -4.06 4.38
CA PHE A 3 4.47 -3.00 3.72
C PHE A 3 3.02 -2.96 4.20
N LEU A 4 2.56 -1.82 4.71
CA LEU A 4 1.18 -1.62 5.11
C LEU A 4 0.37 -1.12 3.92
N PHE A 5 -0.73 -1.81 3.60
CA PHE A 5 -1.73 -1.34 2.66
C PHE A 5 -3.07 -1.27 3.40
N ASN A 6 -3.53 -0.05 3.67
CA ASN A 6 -4.70 0.27 4.49
C ASN A 6 -4.57 -0.32 5.90
N ASP A 7 -5.13 -1.50 6.10
CA ASP A 7 -5.22 -2.22 7.37
C ASP A 7 -4.57 -3.62 7.30
N VAL A 8 -3.83 -3.91 6.22
CA VAL A 8 -3.13 -5.19 6.03
C VAL A 8 -1.63 -4.97 5.85
N VAL A 9 -0.83 -5.70 6.62
CA VAL A 9 0.62 -5.75 6.52
C VAL A 9 1.03 -6.94 5.67
N PHE A 10 1.74 -6.67 4.58
CA PHE A 10 2.37 -7.65 3.72
C PHE A 10 3.85 -7.76 4.02
N ASP A 11 4.39 -8.98 4.10
CA ASP A 11 5.82 -9.17 3.89
C ASP A 11 6.08 -9.26 2.39
N VAL A 12 6.75 -8.24 1.87
CA VAL A 12 7.14 -8.14 0.47
C VAL A 12 8.62 -8.46 0.23
N GLY A 13 9.37 -8.93 1.24
CA GLY A 13 10.77 -9.35 1.04
C GLY A 13 11.61 -8.26 0.35
N ASP A 14 12.23 -8.62 -0.78
CA ASP A 14 12.68 -7.65 -1.78
C ASP A 14 11.49 -7.18 -2.65
N PRO A 15 11.15 -5.88 -2.66
CA PRO A 15 9.99 -5.37 -3.39
C PRO A 15 10.04 -5.60 -4.90
N ARG A 16 11.23 -5.56 -5.52
CA ARG A 16 11.37 -5.75 -6.96
C ARG A 16 11.11 -7.21 -7.32
N GLU A 17 11.75 -8.13 -6.62
CA GLU A 17 11.56 -9.56 -6.85
C GLU A 17 10.10 -9.97 -6.59
N THR A 18 9.50 -9.49 -5.50
CA THR A 18 8.10 -9.79 -5.18
C THR A 18 7.14 -9.22 -6.23
N ALA A 19 7.35 -7.98 -6.71
CA ALA A 19 6.53 -7.41 -7.77
C ALA A 19 6.66 -8.18 -9.09
N MET A 20 7.85 -8.69 -9.41
CA MET A 20 8.06 -9.53 -10.60
C MET A 20 7.42 -10.91 -10.47
N ARG A 21 7.47 -11.52 -9.29
CA ARG A 21 6.90 -12.84 -9.02
C ARG A 21 5.37 -12.83 -9.03
N CYS A 22 4.76 -11.86 -8.37
CA CYS A 22 3.29 -11.76 -8.26
C CYS A 22 2.64 -11.12 -9.51
N GLY A 23 3.45 -10.58 -10.43
CA GLY A 23 3.00 -9.69 -11.51
C GLY A 23 2.57 -10.37 -12.82
N ALA A 24 1.82 -11.47 -12.80
CA ALA A 24 1.23 -12.00 -14.03
C ALA A 24 -0.02 -11.18 -14.39
N PRO A 25 0.02 -10.29 -15.42
CA PRO A 25 0.46 -10.59 -16.80
C PRO A 25 1.55 -9.65 -17.36
N PHE A 26 2.31 -8.94 -16.52
CA PHE A 26 3.31 -7.98 -16.97
C PHE A 26 4.67 -8.65 -17.16
N SER A 27 5.36 -8.33 -18.27
CA SER A 27 6.75 -8.72 -18.44
C SER A 27 7.67 -7.93 -17.50
N ALA A 28 8.84 -8.49 -17.18
CA ALA A 28 9.83 -7.78 -16.39
C ALA A 28 10.21 -6.42 -17.02
N GLY A 29 10.31 -6.35 -18.35
CA GLY A 29 10.58 -5.11 -19.08
C GLY A 29 9.47 -4.06 -18.92
N GLN A 30 8.20 -4.49 -18.97
CA GLN A 30 7.08 -3.60 -18.69
C GLN A 30 7.16 -3.05 -17.26
N LEU A 31 7.35 -3.93 -16.27
CA LEU A 31 7.47 -3.53 -14.88
C LEU A 31 8.66 -2.60 -14.64
N MET A 32 9.78 -2.75 -15.35
CA MET A 32 10.91 -1.81 -15.27
C MET A 32 10.53 -0.40 -15.68
N SER A 33 9.76 -0.28 -16.77
CA SER A 33 9.33 1.00 -17.34
C SER A 33 8.26 1.72 -16.50
N VAL A 34 7.55 0.99 -15.63
CA VAL A 34 6.54 1.58 -14.73
C VAL A 34 7.19 2.62 -13.81
N ASN A 35 6.65 3.84 -13.85
CA ASN A 35 6.99 4.90 -12.90
C ASN A 35 6.01 4.94 -11.71
N VAL A 36 6.30 5.79 -10.72
CA VAL A 36 5.47 5.92 -9.50
C VAL A 36 4.03 6.35 -9.82
N ALA A 37 3.82 7.24 -10.79
CA ALA A 37 2.48 7.70 -11.15
C ALA A 37 1.64 6.59 -11.80
N GLN A 38 2.25 5.75 -12.64
CA GLN A 38 1.61 4.58 -13.23
C GLN A 38 1.30 3.52 -12.18
N ALA A 39 2.23 3.24 -11.26
CA ALA A 39 1.97 2.33 -10.14
C ALA A 39 0.81 2.83 -9.26
N ALA A 40 0.78 4.12 -8.94
CA ALA A 40 -0.32 4.73 -8.20
C ALA A 40 -1.64 4.65 -8.98
N LYS A 41 -1.63 4.82 -10.31
CA LYS A 41 -2.81 4.62 -11.15
C LYS A 41 -3.35 3.19 -11.07
N MET A 42 -2.48 2.18 -11.11
CA MET A 42 -2.88 0.77 -10.97
C MET A 42 -3.54 0.50 -9.61
N VAL A 43 -3.00 1.08 -8.53
CA VAL A 43 -3.63 1.00 -7.20
C VAL A 43 -5.02 1.65 -7.22
N ARG A 44 -5.15 2.85 -7.82
CA ARG A 44 -6.42 3.55 -7.92
C ARG A 44 -7.47 2.72 -8.64
N GLU A 45 -7.13 2.14 -9.78
CA GLU A 45 -8.03 1.28 -10.55
C GLU A 45 -8.46 0.04 -9.74
N ALA A 46 -7.51 -0.58 -9.03
CA ALA A 46 -7.78 -1.75 -8.23
C ALA A 46 -8.68 -1.45 -7.03
N VAL A 47 -8.42 -0.38 -6.28
CA VAL A 47 -9.22 0.07 -5.12
C VAL A 47 -10.56 0.63 -5.56
N PHE A 48 -10.64 1.25 -6.75
CA PHE A 48 -11.90 1.70 -7.32
C PHE A 48 -12.80 0.52 -7.66
N ALA A 49 -12.25 -0.58 -8.20
CA ALA A 49 -13.01 -1.80 -8.47
C ALA A 49 -13.42 -2.51 -7.17
N ASP A 50 -12.49 -2.64 -6.22
CA ASP A 50 -12.70 -3.29 -4.93
C ASP A 50 -12.04 -2.50 -3.79
N PRO A 51 -12.81 -1.77 -2.96
CA PRO A 51 -12.28 -1.02 -1.83
C PRO A 51 -11.64 -1.87 -0.74
N ALA A 52 -12.02 -3.15 -0.65
CA ALA A 52 -11.52 -4.10 0.34
C ALA A 52 -10.37 -4.96 -0.19
N ILE A 53 -9.82 -4.63 -1.37
CA ILE A 53 -8.78 -5.43 -2.05
C ILE A 53 -7.57 -5.76 -1.16
N ALA A 54 -7.21 -4.89 -0.21
CA ALA A 54 -6.10 -5.16 0.71
C ALA A 54 -6.33 -6.42 1.57
N GLN A 55 -7.58 -6.76 1.87
CA GLN A 55 -7.98 -7.93 2.65
C GLN A 55 -8.21 -9.17 1.78
N SER A 56 -8.15 -9.05 0.46
CA SER A 56 -8.29 -10.17 -0.45
C SER A 56 -7.15 -11.18 -0.28
N HIS A 57 -7.46 -12.46 -0.48
CA HIS A 57 -6.50 -13.56 -0.40
C HIS A 57 -5.70 -13.78 -1.71
N ASP A 58 -5.92 -12.95 -2.72
CA ASP A 58 -5.18 -13.01 -3.99
C ASP A 58 -3.79 -12.35 -3.90
N GLU A 59 -2.95 -12.57 -4.90
CA GLU A 59 -1.60 -11.99 -4.93
C GLU A 59 -1.59 -10.51 -5.35
N LYS A 60 -2.72 -10.00 -5.88
CA LYS A 60 -2.85 -8.65 -6.42
C LYS A 60 -2.53 -7.54 -5.41
N PRO A 61 -3.05 -7.51 -4.17
CA PRO A 61 -2.70 -6.48 -3.19
C PRO A 61 -1.21 -6.55 -2.81
N ARG A 62 -0.63 -7.76 -2.71
CA ARG A 62 0.80 -7.95 -2.46
C ARG A 62 1.65 -7.44 -3.62
N PHE A 63 1.26 -7.70 -4.86
CA PHE A 63 1.88 -7.14 -6.06
C PHE A 63 1.87 -5.61 -6.04
N LEU A 64 0.70 -5.00 -5.75
CA LEU A 64 0.56 -3.54 -5.70
C LEU A 64 1.41 -2.91 -4.59
N ALA A 65 1.42 -3.52 -3.41
CA ALA A 65 2.29 -3.12 -2.29
C ALA A 65 3.77 -3.17 -2.68
N ALA A 66 4.22 -4.29 -3.24
CA ALA A 66 5.59 -4.48 -3.68
C ALA A 66 5.99 -3.51 -4.81
N LEU A 67 5.09 -3.26 -5.77
CA LEU A 67 5.32 -2.33 -6.87
C LEU A 67 5.48 -0.89 -6.35
N ILE A 68 4.61 -0.44 -5.45
CA ILE A 68 4.72 0.89 -4.84
C ILE A 68 6.02 1.02 -4.04
N ALA A 69 6.35 0.03 -3.20
CA ALA A 69 7.60 -0.02 -2.46
C ALA A 69 8.82 0.09 -3.39
N TRP A 70 8.84 -0.71 -4.45
CA TRP A 70 9.95 -0.72 -5.41
C TRP A 70 10.09 0.63 -6.12
N LYS A 71 9.00 1.20 -6.63
CA LYS A 71 9.05 2.43 -7.44
C LYS A 71 9.33 3.67 -6.61
N THR A 72 8.87 3.71 -5.36
CA THR A 72 9.11 4.84 -4.45
C THR A 72 10.42 4.74 -3.70
N LYS A 73 11.00 3.52 -3.59
CA LYS A 73 12.23 3.18 -2.85
C LYS A 73 12.22 3.42 -1.34
N GLN A 74 11.28 4.21 -0.83
CA GLN A 74 11.21 4.62 0.57
C GLN A 74 9.87 4.29 1.23
N ALA A 75 8.77 4.26 0.46
CA ALA A 75 7.46 4.03 1.06
C ALA A 75 7.33 2.56 1.49
N ASN A 76 6.86 2.36 2.71
CA ASN A 76 6.48 1.06 3.25
C ASN A 76 5.07 1.10 3.89
N ALA A 77 4.33 2.17 3.66
CA ALA A 77 2.94 2.31 4.05
C ALA A 77 2.15 3.08 2.98
N MET A 78 0.95 2.59 2.68
CA MET A 78 0.00 3.18 1.74
C MET A 78 -1.40 3.17 2.32
N LEU A 79 -2.07 4.32 2.26
CA LEU A 79 -3.50 4.44 2.48
C LEU A 79 -4.16 4.81 1.16
N ALA A 80 -5.01 3.93 0.63
CA ALA A 80 -5.78 4.14 -0.58
C ALA A 80 -7.28 3.99 -0.29
N VAL A 81 -8.03 5.08 -0.45
CA VAL A 81 -9.44 5.15 -0.07
C VAL A 81 -10.28 5.63 -1.25
N ARG A 82 -11.37 4.90 -1.53
CA ARG A 82 -12.43 5.30 -2.46
C ARG A 82 -13.55 6.02 -1.70
N PRO A 83 -13.70 7.35 -1.82
CA PRO A 83 -14.86 8.07 -1.30
C PRO A 83 -16.19 7.48 -1.81
N THR A 84 -17.26 7.57 -1.00
CA THR A 84 -18.58 7.01 -1.35
C THR A 84 -19.16 7.59 -2.64
N ALA A 85 -18.85 8.85 -2.96
CA ALA A 85 -19.35 9.55 -4.15
C ALA A 85 -18.39 9.48 -5.36
N SER A 86 -17.35 8.65 -5.31
CA SER A 86 -16.40 8.50 -6.41
C SER A 86 -17.08 8.00 -7.68
N LYS A 87 -16.83 8.70 -8.80
CA LYS A 87 -17.33 8.33 -10.14
C LYS A 87 -16.26 7.68 -11.00
N SER A 88 -14.99 7.83 -10.62
CA SER A 88 -13.86 7.31 -11.37
C SER A 88 -12.72 6.86 -10.45
N ALA A 89 -11.79 6.07 -11.00
CA ALA A 89 -10.57 5.69 -10.29
C ALA A 89 -9.72 6.90 -9.90
N LEU A 90 -9.80 8.03 -10.61
CA LEU A 90 -9.06 9.24 -10.25
C LEU A 90 -9.52 9.85 -8.93
N ASP A 91 -10.74 9.55 -8.48
CA ASP A 91 -11.28 10.01 -7.20
C ASP A 91 -10.73 9.21 -6.01
N VAL A 92 -9.99 8.11 -6.27
CA VAL A 92 -9.31 7.34 -5.22
C VAL A 92 -8.11 8.13 -4.72
N ASN A 93 -8.15 8.47 -3.43
CA ASN A 93 -7.08 9.17 -2.75
C ASN A 93 -6.01 8.17 -2.33
N ILE A 94 -4.74 8.47 -2.63
CA ILE A 94 -3.59 7.67 -2.21
C ILE A 94 -2.67 8.55 -1.37
N ARG A 95 -2.28 8.05 -0.19
CA ARG A 95 -1.25 8.62 0.67
C ARG A 95 -0.17 7.58 0.89
N LEU A 96 1.08 8.02 0.85
CA LEU A 96 2.27 7.18 1.04
C LEU A 96 3.09 7.72 2.21
N ALA A 97 3.75 6.82 2.95
CA ALA A 97 4.80 7.18 3.90
C ALA A 97 5.84 6.09 4.04
N ALA A 98 6.95 6.51 4.66
CA ALA A 98 7.92 5.65 5.28
C ALA A 98 7.68 5.65 6.80
N ALA A 99 7.50 4.47 7.37
CA ALA A 99 7.46 4.20 8.79
C ALA A 99 8.70 3.42 9.22
N SER A 100 9.10 3.58 10.48
CA SER A 100 10.25 2.86 11.02
C SER A 100 9.97 1.36 11.14
N THR A 101 11.03 0.54 11.10
CA THR A 101 10.93 -0.92 11.26
C THR A 101 10.18 -1.35 12.52
N PRO A 102 10.41 -0.74 13.72
CA PRO A 102 9.67 -1.11 14.92
C PRO A 102 8.15 -0.84 14.81
N VAL A 103 7.74 0.23 14.13
CA VAL A 103 6.32 0.52 13.89
C VAL A 103 5.72 -0.55 13.00
N MET A 104 6.38 -0.91 11.91
CA MET A 104 5.92 -1.97 11.00
C MET A 104 5.84 -3.34 11.68
N GLN A 105 6.82 -3.70 12.50
CA GLN A 105 6.80 -4.95 13.28
C GLN A 105 5.64 -4.98 14.28
N ARG A 106 5.36 -3.86 14.94
CA ARG A 106 4.20 -3.74 15.84
C ARG A 106 2.88 -3.94 15.09
N LEU A 107 2.74 -3.36 13.90
CA LEU A 107 1.54 -3.54 13.07
C LEU A 107 1.37 -5.00 12.62
N LEU A 108 2.46 -5.67 12.24
CA LEU A 108 2.44 -7.10 11.92
C LEU A 108 1.98 -7.94 13.12
N ALA A 109 2.55 -7.70 14.31
CA ALA A 109 2.15 -8.40 15.52
C ALA A 109 0.66 -8.16 15.87
N LEU A 110 0.13 -6.95 15.63
CA LEU A 110 -1.30 -6.69 15.79
C LEU A 110 -2.14 -7.50 14.79
N GLN A 111 -1.68 -7.63 13.54
CA GLN A 111 -2.38 -8.41 12.51
C GLN A 111 -2.42 -9.89 12.84
N GLU A 112 -1.28 -10.48 13.24
CA GLU A 112 -1.18 -11.89 13.61
C GLU A 112 -2.08 -12.26 14.80
N ASN A 113 -2.34 -11.29 15.68
CA ASN A 113 -3.26 -11.45 16.81
C ASN A 113 -4.72 -11.09 16.47
N GLY A 114 -5.06 -10.75 15.22
CA GLY A 114 -6.41 -10.33 14.80
C GLY A 114 -6.86 -9.00 15.38
N ARG A 115 -5.92 -8.14 15.79
CA ARG A 115 -6.16 -6.85 16.48
C ARG A 115 -5.79 -5.64 15.63
N LEU A 116 -5.25 -5.84 14.42
CA LEU A 116 -4.98 -4.74 13.51
C LEU A 116 -6.30 -4.22 12.96
N THR A 117 -6.55 -2.94 13.17
CA THR A 117 -7.69 -2.22 12.62
C THR A 117 -7.18 -1.06 11.76
N LEU A 118 -8.02 -0.58 10.84
CA LEU A 118 -7.72 0.62 10.07
C LEU A 118 -7.33 1.79 10.99
N ARG A 119 -8.05 1.97 12.10
CA ARG A 119 -7.76 3.04 13.06
C ARG A 119 -6.38 2.89 13.72
N ALA A 120 -6.01 1.67 14.11
CA ALA A 120 -4.70 1.41 14.70
C ALA A 120 -3.55 1.68 13.71
N ALA A 121 -3.76 1.32 12.43
CA ALA A 121 -2.85 1.66 11.34
C ALA A 121 -2.74 3.18 11.11
N GLU A 122 -3.89 3.89 11.08
CA GLU A 122 -3.92 5.34 10.92
C GLU A 122 -3.22 6.07 12.08
N ASP A 123 -3.46 5.67 13.33
CA ASP A 123 -2.85 6.29 14.49
C ASP A 123 -1.33 6.06 14.52
N ALA A 124 -0.86 4.88 14.08
CA ALA A 124 0.56 4.55 14.07
C ALA A 124 1.36 5.25 12.96
N ILE A 125 0.75 5.51 11.80
CA ILE A 125 1.44 6.00 10.61
C ILE A 125 1.11 7.47 10.30
N TRP A 126 -0.16 7.87 10.45
CA TRP A 126 -0.66 9.16 9.96
C TRP A 126 -0.91 10.19 11.06
N ALA A 127 -1.20 9.76 12.29
CA ALA A 127 -1.41 10.67 13.42
C ALA A 127 -0.12 11.25 14.00
N VAL A 128 1.05 10.69 13.63
CA VAL A 128 2.37 11.16 14.09
C VAL A 128 2.90 12.34 13.26
N ALA A 129 2.10 12.90 12.35
CA ALA A 129 2.47 14.13 11.63
C ALA A 129 2.62 15.30 12.62
N PRO A 130 3.76 16.01 12.66
CA PRO A 130 3.93 17.16 13.55
C PRO A 130 2.92 18.25 13.20
N ALA A 131 2.33 18.87 14.22
CA ALA A 131 1.29 19.91 14.15
C ALA A 131 1.69 21.20 13.40
N ARG A 132 2.83 21.26 12.70
CA ARG A 132 3.32 22.46 11.99
C ARG A 132 3.04 22.43 10.49
N LEU A 133 1.85 22.02 10.05
CA LEU A 133 1.36 22.26 8.69
C LEU A 133 -0.17 22.48 8.69
N ARG A 134 -0.65 23.20 9.71
CA ARG A 134 -1.99 23.79 9.74
C ARG A 134 -1.82 25.28 10.05
N ALA A 135 -1.58 26.06 9.00
CA ALA A 135 -1.71 27.52 8.98
C ALA A 135 -2.42 27.89 7.68
#